data_AF-A0A183EYR8-F1
#
_entry.id   AF-A0A183EYR8-F1
#
_cell.length_a   1.000
_cell.length_b   1.000
_cell.length_c   1.000
_cell.angle_alpha   90.00
_cell.angle_beta   90.00
_cell.angle_gamma   90.00
#
_symmetry.space_group_name_H-M   'P 1'
#
loop_
_entity.id
_entity.type
_entity.pdbx_description
1 polymer ?
#
loop_
_entity_poly.entity_id
_entity_poly.type
_entity_poly.pdbx_seq_one_letter_code
_entity_poly.pdbx_strand_id
1 'polypeptide(L)'
;SRSRRPTAAQRELVASICRFHRKIKGATIDVWWLYDDGGLTLLVPHLLTLPKSYLENARLRVFSISTSPTMMEQEQRSMAALLTKFRIDFSDVSVIPDIGRKPNAQTYAFFIFL
;
A
#
# COMPACT_ATOMS: atom_id res chain seq x y z
N SER A 1 46.54 1.57 11.24
CA SER A 1 45.50 0.85 10.47
C SER A 1 44.80 1.83 9.54
N ARG A 2 45.05 1.79 8.22
CA ARG A 2 44.40 2.70 7.26
C ARG A 2 42.99 2.18 6.96
N SER A 3 41.98 2.84 7.52
CA SER A 3 40.57 2.61 7.15
C SER A 3 40.41 2.85 5.65
N ARG A 4 40.21 1.77 4.88
CA ARG A 4 39.95 1.86 3.43
C ARG A 4 38.57 2.49 3.25
N ARG A 5 38.51 3.63 2.54
CA ARG A 5 37.24 4.27 2.20
C ARG A 5 36.40 3.28 1.37
N PRO A 6 35.11 3.10 1.68
CA PRO A 6 34.25 2.21 0.92
C PRO A 6 34.09 2.70 -0.53
N THR A 7 34.08 1.75 -1.45
CA THR A 7 33.89 1.99 -2.90
C THR A 7 32.48 2.51 -3.20
N ALA A 8 32.24 2.99 -4.43
CA ALA A 8 30.90 3.43 -4.85
C ALA A 8 29.86 2.30 -4.74
N ALA A 9 30.17 1.11 -5.25
CA ALA A 9 29.29 -0.07 -5.17
C ALA A 9 28.97 -0.47 -3.72
N GLN A 10 29.96 -0.42 -2.83
CA GLN A 10 29.74 -0.70 -1.40
C GLN A 10 28.80 0.33 -0.74
N ARG A 11 28.92 1.62 -1.12
CA ARG A 11 28.03 2.67 -0.61
C ARG A 11 26.59 2.50 -1.13
N GLU A 12 26.43 2.10 -2.38
CA GLU A 12 25.13 1.85 -2.99
C GLU A 12 24.42 0.63 -2.37
N LEU A 13 25.16 -0.46 -2.14
CA LEU A 13 24.66 -1.64 -1.43
C LEU A 13 24.19 -1.28 -0.01
N VAL A 14 24.98 -0.52 0.74
CA VAL A 14 24.57 -0.08 2.09
C VAL A 14 23.35 0.83 2.02
N ALA A 15 23.24 1.69 1.01
CA ALA A 15 22.08 2.55 0.82
C ALA A 15 20.81 1.75 0.48
N SER A 16 20.92 0.65 -0.28
CA SER A 16 19.78 -0.21 -0.62
C SER A 16 19.29 -1.02 0.59
N ILE A 17 20.21 -1.56 1.39
CA ILE A 17 19.90 -2.24 2.66
C ILE A 17 19.22 -1.28 3.64
N CYS A 18 19.76 -0.06 3.79
CA CYS A 18 19.25 0.94 4.72
C CYS A 18 18.17 1.85 4.11
N ARG A 19 17.54 1.49 2.99
CA ARG A 19 16.61 2.41 2.28
C ARG A 19 15.48 2.90 3.18
N PHE A 20 15.00 2.04 4.08
CA PHE A 20 13.88 2.31 4.99
C PHE A 20 14.28 3.10 6.24
N HIS A 21 15.57 3.42 6.43
CA HIS A 21 16.01 4.31 7.51
C HIS A 21 15.95 5.79 7.10
N ARG A 22 15.70 6.08 5.82
CA ARG A 22 15.60 7.45 5.30
C ARG A 22 14.14 7.83 5.10
N LYS A 23 13.73 8.97 5.66
CA LYS A 23 12.39 9.51 5.44
C LYS A 23 12.17 9.82 3.96
N ILE A 24 11.06 9.31 3.42
CA ILE A 24 10.57 9.58 2.08
C ILE A 24 9.50 10.65 2.21
N LYS A 25 9.70 11.79 1.54
CA LYS A 25 8.74 12.90 1.53
C LYS A 25 7.68 12.69 0.45
N GLY A 26 6.44 13.07 0.74
CA GLY A 26 5.34 13.01 -0.23
C GLY A 26 4.99 11.59 -0.69
N ALA A 27 5.28 10.59 0.14
CA ALA A 27 4.97 9.20 -0.18
C ALA A 27 3.47 8.97 -0.30
N THR A 28 3.10 7.92 -1.02
CA THR A 28 1.73 7.41 -1.13
C THR A 28 1.73 5.93 -0.78
N ILE A 29 0.78 5.50 0.04
CA ILE A 29 0.56 4.11 0.41
C ILE A 29 -0.81 3.69 -0.13
N ASP A 30 -0.80 2.71 -1.02
CA ASP A 30 -2.02 2.12 -1.58
C ASP A 30 -2.34 0.84 -0.84
N VAL A 31 -3.49 0.82 -0.17
CA VAL A 31 -3.93 -0.30 0.64
C VAL A 31 -5.06 -1.03 -0.07
N TRP A 32 -4.82 -2.29 -0.44
CA TRP A 32 -5.81 -3.15 -1.09
C TRP A 32 -6.49 -4.03 -0.03
N TRP A 33 -7.58 -3.54 0.53
CA TRP A 33 -8.36 -4.25 1.55
C TRP A 33 -9.41 -5.12 0.87
N LEU A 34 -9.00 -6.33 0.52
CA LEU A 34 -9.81 -7.26 -0.27
C LEU A 34 -10.66 -8.22 0.57
N TYR A 35 -10.29 -8.39 1.84
CA TYR A 35 -10.95 -9.29 2.79
C TYR A 35 -10.91 -8.67 4.18
N ASP A 36 -11.90 -9.01 5.00
CA ASP A 36 -11.92 -8.59 6.39
C ASP A 36 -10.92 -9.42 7.21
N ASP A 37 -9.80 -8.80 7.53
CA ASP A 37 -8.72 -9.35 8.35
C ASP A 37 -8.75 -8.80 9.80
N GLY A 38 -9.88 -8.20 10.21
CA GLY A 38 -10.00 -7.52 11.50
C GLY A 38 -9.31 -6.15 11.54
N GLY A 39 -8.91 -5.60 10.39
CA GLY A 39 -8.36 -4.26 10.24
C GLY A 39 -6.83 -4.17 10.38
N LEU A 40 -6.12 -5.30 10.47
CA LEU A 40 -4.66 -5.32 10.56
C LEU A 40 -4.00 -4.70 9.32
N THR A 41 -4.54 -4.98 8.14
CA THR A 41 -4.09 -4.43 6.85
C THR A 41 -4.23 -2.91 6.78
N LEU A 42 -5.17 -2.31 7.52
CA LEU A 42 -5.31 -0.85 7.62
C LEU A 42 -4.40 -0.25 8.70
N LEU A 43 -4.18 -0.99 9.80
CA LEU A 43 -3.37 -0.55 10.92
C LEU A 43 -1.89 -0.38 10.55
N VAL A 44 -1.30 -1.35 9.84
CA VAL A 44 0.14 -1.30 9.51
C VAL A 44 0.49 -0.06 8.66
N PRO A 45 -0.22 0.23 7.55
CA PRO A 45 -0.05 1.48 6.79
C PRO A 45 -0.25 2.74 7.63
N HIS A 46 -1.25 2.77 8.51
CA HIS A 46 -1.48 3.91 9.40
C HIS A 46 -0.29 4.16 10.32
N LEU A 47 0.27 3.12 10.95
CA LEU A 47 1.47 3.25 11.78
C LEU A 47 2.67 3.80 10.98
N LEU A 48 2.76 3.46 9.70
CA LEU A 48 3.81 3.98 8.82
C LEU A 48 3.62 5.46 8.47
N THR A 49 2.44 6.06 8.64
CA THR A 49 2.26 7.51 8.43
C THR A 49 2.58 8.34 9.67
N LEU A 50 2.73 7.71 10.84
CA LEU A 50 2.99 8.38 12.11
C LEU A 50 4.43 8.93 12.23
N PRO A 51 4.67 9.87 13.16
CA PRO A 51 5.99 10.44 13.40
C PRO A 51 7.07 9.38 13.63
N LYS A 52 8.28 9.66 13.14
CA LYS A 52 9.47 8.78 13.21
C LYS A 52 9.45 7.58 12.25
N SER A 53 8.36 7.35 11.52
CA SER A 53 8.36 6.44 10.38
C SER A 53 9.13 7.02 9.19
N TYR A 54 9.63 6.16 8.32
CA TYR A 54 10.22 6.56 7.05
C TYR A 54 9.16 7.02 6.02
N LEU A 55 7.88 6.72 6.26
CA LEU A 55 6.74 7.18 5.45
C LEU A 55 5.86 8.19 6.20
N GLU A 56 6.43 8.90 7.17
CA GLU A 56 5.71 9.92 7.92
C GLU A 56 4.95 10.90 7.00
N ASN A 57 3.68 11.15 7.30
CA ASN A 57 2.74 11.96 6.50
C ASN A 57 2.46 11.42 5.07
N ALA A 58 2.67 10.13 4.82
CA ALA A 58 2.29 9.55 3.53
C ALA A 58 0.78 9.65 3.30
N ARG A 59 0.41 9.88 2.04
CA ARG A 59 -0.99 9.87 1.60
C ARG A 59 -1.48 8.43 1.51
N LEU A 60 -2.49 8.10 2.29
CA LEU A 60 -3.08 6.75 2.30
C LEU A 60 -4.27 6.72 1.33
N ARG A 61 -4.29 5.76 0.40
CA ARG A 61 -5.43 5.49 -0.50
C ARG A 61 -5.91 4.08 -0.26
N VAL A 62 -7.20 3.90 -0.01
CA VAL A 62 -7.78 2.57 0.28
C VAL A 62 -8.59 2.10 -0.91
N PHE A 63 -8.31 0.88 -1.35
CA PHE A 63 -9.02 0.19 -2.42
C PHE A 63 -9.70 -1.04 -1.85
N SER A 64 -11.01 -1.16 -2.04
CA SER A 64 -11.77 -2.37 -1.70
C SER A 64 -12.47 -2.92 -2.93
N ILE A 65 -12.94 -4.17 -2.87
CA ILE A 65 -13.67 -4.82 -3.95
C ILE A 65 -15.14 -4.89 -3.57
N SER A 66 -16.02 -4.64 -4.54
CA SER A 66 -17.45 -4.97 -4.42
C SER A 66 -17.83 -6.12 -5.34
N THR A 67 -18.67 -7.01 -4.83
CA THR A 67 -19.33 -8.06 -5.61
C THR A 67 -20.63 -7.57 -6.26
N SER A 68 -21.13 -6.39 -5.86
CA SER A 68 -22.37 -5.82 -6.37
C SER A 68 -22.17 -4.39 -6.87
N PRO A 69 -22.23 -4.15 -8.20
CA PRO A 69 -22.06 -2.81 -8.78
C PRO A 69 -23.04 -1.77 -8.23
N THR A 70 -24.23 -2.20 -7.79
CA THR A 70 -25.26 -1.31 -7.24
C THR A 70 -24.98 -0.83 -5.82
N MET A 71 -24.08 -1.51 -5.08
CA MET A 71 -23.79 -1.21 -3.68
C MET A 71 -22.49 -0.43 -3.48
N MET A 72 -21.73 -0.18 -4.55
CA MET A 72 -20.37 0.39 -4.49
C MET A 72 -20.31 1.73 -3.75
N GLU A 73 -21.22 2.66 -4.00
CA GLU A 73 -21.24 3.96 -3.31
C GLU A 73 -21.54 3.82 -1.80
N GLN A 74 -22.37 2.84 -1.44
CA GLN A 74 -22.69 2.58 -0.04
C GLN A 74 -21.50 1.91 0.67
N GLU A 75 -20.80 1.00 0.00
CA GLU A 75 -19.58 0.37 0.51
C GLU A 75 -18.46 1.39 0.66
N GLN A 76 -18.29 2.29 -0.31
CA GLN A 76 -17.30 3.37 -0.24
C GLN A 76 -17.54 4.28 0.97
N ARG A 77 -18.80 4.69 1.20
CA ARG A 77 -19.19 5.50 2.37
C ARG A 77 -18.99 4.74 3.68
N SER A 78 -19.34 3.46 3.72
CA SER A 78 -19.14 2.61 4.90
C SER A 78 -17.65 2.48 5.25
N MET A 79 -16.79 2.29 4.24
CA MET A 79 -15.35 2.26 4.41
C MET A 79 -14.79 3.58 4.92
N ALA A 80 -15.17 4.71 4.30
CA ALA A 80 -14.75 6.03 4.76
C ALA A 80 -15.17 6.29 6.22
N ALA A 81 -16.39 5.89 6.60
CA ALA A 81 -16.88 6.00 7.97
C ALA A 81 -16.09 5.12 8.95
N LEU A 82 -15.71 3.90 8.54
CA LEU A 82 -14.89 2.99 9.34
C LEU A 82 -13.49 3.56 9.59
N LEU A 83 -12.81 4.05 8.54
CA LEU A 83 -11.49 4.69 8.65
C LEU A 83 -11.54 5.92 9.58
N THR A 84 -12.58 6.73 9.44
CA THR A 84 -12.83 7.89 10.32
C THR A 84 -13.01 7.46 11.78
N LYS A 85 -13.77 6.38 12.03
CA LYS A 85 -13.96 5.83 13.39
C LYS A 85 -12.64 5.36 14.01
N PHE A 86 -11.74 4.79 13.20
CA PHE A 86 -10.41 4.41 13.63
C PHE A 86 -9.40 5.57 13.67
N ARG A 87 -9.82 6.78 13.30
CA ARG A 87 -8.96 7.98 13.21
C ARG A 87 -7.76 7.77 12.28
N ILE A 88 -7.98 7.01 11.21
CA ILE A 88 -7.00 6.81 10.15
C ILE A 88 -7.25 7.89 9.11
N ASP A 89 -6.32 8.84 8.99
CA ASP A 89 -6.37 9.83 7.92
C ASP A 89 -6.10 9.16 6.57
N PHE A 90 -6.96 9.43 5.60
CA PHE A 90 -6.84 8.93 4.23
C PHE A 90 -7.10 10.04 3.22
N SER A 91 -6.50 9.90 2.05
CA SER A 91 -6.65 10.83 0.93
C SER A 91 -7.73 10.42 -0.05
N ASP A 92 -7.99 9.12 -0.19
CA ASP A 92 -9.04 8.59 -1.07
C ASP A 92 -9.48 7.19 -0.64
N VAL A 93 -10.73 6.85 -0.95
CA VAL A 93 -11.31 5.51 -0.85
C VAL A 93 -11.98 5.19 -2.17
N SER A 94 -11.57 4.09 -2.80
CA SER A 94 -12.09 3.64 -4.09
C SER A 94 -12.60 2.20 -3.99
N VAL A 95 -13.81 1.95 -4.49
CA VAL A 95 -14.37 0.61 -4.59
C VAL A 95 -14.24 0.14 -6.02
N ILE A 96 -13.59 -0.99 -6.23
CA ILE A 96 -13.32 -1.55 -7.55
C ILE A 96 -14.36 -2.64 -7.85
N PRO A 97 -15.02 -2.58 -9.02
CA PRO A 97 -16.01 -3.59 -9.39
C PRO A 97 -15.32 -4.89 -9.79
N ASP A 98 -15.95 -6.01 -9.43
CA ASP A 98 -15.80 -7.35 -10.01
C ASP A 98 -14.40 -7.71 -10.56
N ILE A 99 -13.59 -8.33 -9.70
CA ILE A 99 -12.29 -8.94 -10.04
C ILE A 99 -12.41 -10.33 -10.68
N GLY A 100 -13.63 -10.86 -10.86
CA GLY A 100 -13.89 -12.16 -11.46
C GLY A 100 -13.78 -12.19 -12.99
N ARG A 101 -13.46 -11.06 -13.62
CA ARG A 101 -13.20 -10.98 -15.06
C ARG A 101 -12.07 -11.92 -15.46
N LYS A 102 -12.22 -12.53 -16.63
CA LYS A 102 -11.18 -13.40 -17.19
C LYS A 102 -9.85 -12.63 -17.28
N PRO A 103 -8.72 -13.25 -16.88
CA PRO A 103 -7.42 -12.63 -17.01
C PRO A 103 -7.10 -12.38 -18.49
N ASN A 104 -6.18 -11.44 -18.74
CA ASN A 104 -5.69 -11.17 -20.09
C ASN A 104 -5.10 -12.46 -20.70
N ALA A 105 -5.53 -12.82 -21.91
CA ALA A 105 -5.11 -14.03 -22.62
C ALA A 105 -3.59 -14.14 -22.80
N GLN A 106 -2.89 -13.02 -23.05
CA GLN A 106 -1.43 -13.01 -23.22
C GLN A 106 -0.72 -13.36 -21.91
N THR A 107 -1.12 -12.72 -20.81
CA THR A 107 -0.54 -12.98 -19.48
C THR A 107 -0.90 -14.37 -18.98
N TYR A 108 -2.12 -14.83 -19.26
CA TYR A 108 -2.57 -16.17 -18.92
C TYR A 108 -1.76 -17.25 -19.64
N ALA A 109 -1.53 -17.09 -20.95
CA ALA A 109 -0.66 -17.97 -21.71
C ALA A 109 0.77 -17.98 -21.15
N PHE A 110 1.37 -16.81 -20.89
CA PHE A 110 2.69 -16.72 -20.26
C PHE A 110 2.77 -17.48 -18.93
N PHE A 111 1.77 -17.33 -18.05
CA PHE A 111 1.76 -18.00 -16.75
C PHE A 111 1.59 -19.51 -16.83
N ILE A 112 0.79 -20.01 -17.78
CA ILE A 112 0.59 -21.46 -17.97
C ILE A 112 1.80 -22.16 -18.57
N PHE A 113 2.56 -21.46 -19.41
CA PHE A 113 3.74 -22.01 -20.10
C PHE A 113 5.07 -21.70 -19.39
N LEU A 114 5.01 -21.22 -18.14
CA LEU A 114 6.15 -21.16 -17.19
C LEU A 114 6.33 -22.52 -16.51
#